data_AF-A0A833H5D9-F1
#
_entry.id   AF-A0A833H5D9-F1
#
_cell.length_a   1.000
_cell.length_b   1.000
_cell.length_c   1.000
_cell.angle_alpha   90.00
_cell.angle_beta   90.00
_cell.angle_gamma   90.00
#
_symmetry.space_group_name_H-M   'P 1'
#
loop_
_entity.id
_entity.type
_entity.pdbx_description
1 polymer ?
#
loop_
_entity_poly.entity_id
_entity_poly.type
_entity_poly.pdbx_seq_one_letter_code
_entity_poly.pdbx_strand_id
1 'polypeptide(L)' 'MRPNLRKTIIDVCTRKIEEKGEGVGLSFYAFFANRNDDPELLMEAATWWIMLHRLDHFEKAVKIRSMVESGL' A
#
# COMPACT_ATOMS: atom_id res chain seq x y z
N MET A 1 2.77 -1.66 -11.95
CA MET A 1 2.77 -2.42 -10.69
C MET A 1 2.52 -3.90 -10.99
N ARG A 2 3.27 -4.83 -10.37
CA ARG A 2 3.02 -6.28 -10.50
C ARG A 2 1.63 -6.68 -9.94
N PRO A 3 0.94 -7.68 -10.53
CA PRO A 3 -0.37 -8.14 -10.03
C PRO A 3 -0.38 -8.54 -8.56
N ASN A 4 0.72 -9.15 -8.08
CA ASN A 4 0.85 -9.55 -6.67
C ASN A 4 0.84 -8.33 -5.73
N LEU A 5 1.64 -7.30 -6.03
CA LEU A 5 1.69 -6.07 -5.23
C LEU A 5 0.33 -5.37 -5.20
N ARG A 6 -0.34 -5.28 -6.35
CA ARG A 6 -1.70 -4.73 -6.46
C ARG A 6 -2.68 -5.43 -5.53
N LYS A 7 -2.70 -6.77 -5.55
CA LYS A 7 -3.56 -7.56 -4.69
C LYS A 7 -3.24 -7.32 -3.21
N THR A 8 -1.95 -7.37 -2.83
CA THR A 8 -1.51 -7.13 -1.46
C THR A 8 -1.97 -5.77 -0.93
N ILE A 9 -1.82 -4.70 -1.72
CA ILE A 9 -2.23 -3.35 -1.31
C ILE A 9 -3.75 -3.29 -1.07
N ILE A 10 -4.55 -3.85 -1.99
CA ILE A 10 -6.02 -3.87 -1.86
C ILE A 10 -6.44 -4.65 -0.62
N ASP A 11 -5.92 -5.86 -0.44
CA ASP A 11 -6.28 -6.74 0.68
C ASP A 11 -5.94 -6.09 2.04
N VAL A 12 -4.74 -5.50 2.15
CA VAL A 12 -4.30 -4.83 3.38
C VAL A 12 -5.12 -3.57 3.65
N CYS A 13 -5.37 -2.74 2.64
CA CYS A 13 -6.17 -1.52 2.82
C CYS A 13 -7.59 -1.86 3.25
N THR A 14 -8.25 -2.81 2.59
CA THR A 14 -9.61 -3.25 2.92
C THR A 14 -9.69 -3.76 4.36
N ARG A 15 -8.81 -4.69 4.74
CA ARG A 15 -8.76 -5.19 6.13
C ARG A 15 -8.56 -4.06 7.14
N LYS A 16 -7.66 -3.11 6.86
CA LYS A 16 -7.39 -2.00 7.80
C LYS A 16 -8.55 -1.03 7.92
N ILE A 17 -9.29 -0.80 6.83
CA ILE A 17 -10.51 0.02 6.84
C ILE A 17 -11.60 -0.67 7.66
N GLU A 18 -11.77 -1.98 7.51
CA GLU A 18 -12.74 -2.76 8.30
C GLU A 18 -12.38 -2.76 9.80
N GLU A 19 -11.09 -2.92 10.13
CA GLU A 19 -10.63 -2.97 11.52
C GLU A 19 -10.61 -1.60 12.23
N LYS A 20 -10.31 -0.52 11.52
CA LYS A 20 -9.96 0.79 12.12
C LYS A 20 -10.77 1.98 11.56
N GLY A 21 -11.67 1.74 10.61
CA GLY A 21 -12.44 2.76 9.92
C GLY A 21 -11.68 3.46 8.79
N GLU A 22 -12.41 4.26 8.01
CA GLU A 22 -11.90 4.93 6.80
C GLU A 22 -10.79 5.96 7.06
N GLY A 23 -10.69 6.45 8.30
CA GLY A 23 -9.68 7.41 8.73
C GLY A 23 -8.28 6.82 8.94
N VAL A 24 -8.12 5.49 8.84
CA VAL A 24 -6.84 4.83 9.10
C VAL A 24 -5.76 5.27 8.10
N GLY A 25 -4.65 5.77 8.62
CA GLY A 25 -3.44 6.07 7.87
C GLY A 25 -2.51 4.85 7.80
N LEU A 26 -1.95 4.59 6.61
CA LEU A 26 -0.99 3.51 6.36
C LEU A 26 0.26 4.07 5.68
N SER A 27 1.42 3.48 5.96
CA SER A 27 2.63 3.62 5.16
C SER A 27 2.77 2.40 4.24
N PHE A 28 3.61 2.48 3.20
CA PHE A 28 3.84 1.33 2.32
C PHE A 28 4.39 0.09 3.05
N TYR A 29 5.06 0.28 4.19
CA TYR A 29 5.53 -0.84 5.02
C TYR A 29 4.39 -1.68 5.58
N ALA A 30 3.17 -1.13 5.69
CA ALA A 30 2.01 -1.89 6.15
C ALA A 30 1.66 -3.10 5.25
N PHE A 31 2.17 -3.13 4.02
CA PHE A 31 1.96 -4.22 3.07
C PHE A 31 2.86 -5.44 3.31
N PHE A 32 3.84 -5.32 4.20
CA PHE A 32 4.87 -6.34 4.41
C PHE A 32 4.90 -6.82 5.87
N ALA A 33 5.43 -8.03 6.08
CA ALA A 33 5.76 -8.50 7.41
C ALA A 33 6.93 -7.67 8.00
N ASN A 34 7.16 -7.76 9.30
CA ASN A 34 8.33 -7.17 9.95
C ASN A 34 9.60 -8.01 9.67
N ARG A 35 9.88 -8.28 8.39
CA ARG A 35 11.00 -9.05 7.84
C ARG A 35 11.10 -8.82 6.33
N ASN A 36 12.31 -8.82 5.77
CA ASN A 36 12.56 -8.58 4.34
C ASN A 36 12.50 -9.88 3.52
N ASP A 37 11.34 -10.54 3.49
CA ASP A 37 11.16 -11.82 2.78
C ASP A 37 11.17 -11.68 1.26
N ASP A 38 10.69 -10.54 0.76
CA ASP A 38 10.68 -10.20 -0.66
C ASP A 38 11.19 -8.76 -0.84
N PRO A 39 12.52 -8.55 -0.82
CA PRO A 39 13.10 -7.22 -0.89
C PRO A 39 12.79 -6.52 -2.22
N GLU A 40 12.65 -7.26 -3.33
CA GLU A 40 12.30 -6.67 -4.63
C GLU A 40 10.87 -6.09 -4.62
N LEU A 41 9.92 -6.80 -4.02
CA LEU A 41 8.55 -6.32 -3.82
C LEU A 41 8.48 -5.10 -2.90
N LEU A 42 9.28 -5.10 -1.84
CA LEU A 42 9.41 -3.94 -0.96
C LEU A 42 9.94 -2.71 -1.72
N MET A 43 10.99 -2.88 -2.53
CA MET A 43 11.58 -1.79 -3.30
C MET A 43 10.64 -1.29 -4.40
N GLU A 44 9.87 -2.17 -5.05
CA GLU A 44 8.83 -1.75 -6.00
C GLU A 44 7.76 -0.90 -5.30
N ALA A 45 7.26 -1.34 -4.14
CA ALA A 45 6.26 -0.60 -3.37
C ALA A 45 6.79 0.76 -2.92
N ALA A 46 8.04 0.82 -2.44
CA ALA A 46 8.70 2.07 -2.05
C ALA A 46 8.86 3.02 -3.25
N THR A 47 9.27 2.50 -4.42
CA THR A 47 9.42 3.30 -5.65
C THR A 47 8.08 3.86 -6.11
N TRP A 48 7.04 3.02 -6.15
CA TRP A 48 5.69 3.45 -6.49
C TRP A 48 5.18 4.54 -5.54
N TRP A 49 5.38 4.34 -4.23
CA TRP A 49 4.90 5.25 -3.19
C TRP A 49 5.64 6.59 -3.17
N ILE A 50 6.97 6.55 -3.02
CA ILE A 50 7.80 7.72 -2.73
C ILE A 50 8.19 8.46 -4.00
N MET A 51 8.61 7.74 -5.04
CA MET A 51 9.18 8.37 -6.24
C MET A 51 8.13 8.68 -7.29
N LEU A 52 7.26 7.71 -7.62
CA LEU A 52 6.28 7.85 -8.69
C LEU A 52 5.10 8.71 -8.27
N HIS A 53 4.44 8.37 -7.15
CA HIS A 53 3.25 9.08 -6.69
C HIS A 53 3.49 10.11 -5.60
N ARG A 54 4.71 10.16 -5.03
CA ARG A 54 5.14 11.15 -4.04
C ARG A 54 4.16 11.28 -2.87
N LEU A 55 3.67 10.13 -2.43
CA LEU A 55 2.77 10.03 -1.28
C LEU A 55 3.53 10.38 0.01
N ASP A 56 2.84 10.96 0.97
CA ASP A 56 3.41 11.26 2.28
C ASP A 56 3.79 9.98 3.05
N HIS A 57 4.48 10.13 4.18
CA HIS A 57 4.86 8.99 5.04
C HIS A 57 3.66 8.11 5.43
N PHE A 58 2.49 8.73 5.55
CA PHE A 58 1.22 8.05 5.78
C PHE A 58 0.15 8.61 4.87
N GLU A 59 -0.67 7.73 4.31
CA GLU A 59 -1.83 8.07 3.50
C GLU A 59 -3.06 7.32 3.99
N LYS A 60 -4.25 7.88 3.76
CA LYS A 60 -5.49 7.19 4.13
C LYS A 60 -5.64 5.90 3.31
N ALA A 61 -5.98 4.80 3.97
CA ALA A 61 -6.18 3.50 3.31
C ALA A 61 -7.21 3.57 2.16
N VAL A 62 -8.27 4.36 2.31
CA VAL A 62 -9.28 4.58 1.25
C VAL A 62 -8.68 5.23 0.00
N LYS A 63 -7.75 6.18 0.16
CA LYS A 63 -7.07 6.86 -0.96
C LYS A 63 -6.15 5.88 -1.68
N ILE A 64 -5.33 5.13 -0.93
CA ILE A 64 -4.40 4.14 -1.49
C ILE A 64 -5.16 3.08 -2.30
N ARG A 65 -6.22 2.49 -1.71
CA ARG A 65 -7.04 1.48 -2.37
C ARG A 65 -7.65 2.01 -3.67
N SER A 66 -8.25 3.20 -3.61
CA SER A 66 -8.87 3.86 -4.78
C SER A 66 -7.86 4.10 -5.90
N MET A 67 -6.64 4.54 -5.57
CA MET A 67 -5.57 4.73 -6.56
C MET A 67 -5.26 3.40 -7.27
N VAL A 68 -5.02 2.34 -6.51
CA VAL A 68 -4.68 1.03 -7.09
C VAL A 68 -5.84 0.46 -7.92
N GLU A 69 -7.08 0.54 -7.44
CA GLU A 69 -8.28 0.12 -8.19
C GLU A 69 -8.43 0.88 -9.52
N SER A 70 -8.09 2.17 -9.53
CA SER A 70 -8.16 3.02 -10.73
C SER A 70 -7.12 2.74 -11.80
N GLY A 71 -6.17 1.82 -11.54
CA GLY A 71 -5.13 1.46 -12.52
C GLY A 71 -3.76 2.08 -12.28
N LEU A 72 -3.60 2.86 -11.20
CA LEU A 72 -2.28 3.37 -10.78
C LEU A 72 -1.40 2.25 -10.20
#